data_AF-A0A444R0X6-F1
#
_entry.id   AF-A0A444R0X6-F1
#
_cell.length_a   1.000
_cell.length_b   1.000
_cell.length_c   1.000
_cell.angle_alpha   90.00
_cell.angle_beta   90.00
_cell.angle_gamma   90.00
#
_symmetry.space_group_name_H-M   'P 1'
#
loop_
_entity.id
_entity.type
_entity.pdbx_description
1 polymer ?
#
loop_
_entity_poly.entity_id
_entity_poly.type
_entity_poly.pdbx_seq_one_letter_code
_entity_poly.pdbx_strand_id
1 'polypeptide(L)'
;IKVDQVLDAVGISRSNLEKRFKEEVGETIHAMIHAEKLEKARSLLISTTLSINEISQMCGYPSLQYFYSVFKKAYDTTPKEYRDVNSEVML
;
A
#
# COMPACT_ATOMS: atom_id res chain seq x y z
N ILE A 1 0.63 8.37 -3.10
CA ILE A 1 -0.57 8.74 -3.89
C ILE A 1 -1.82 8.52 -3.04
N LYS A 2 -2.75 9.48 -3.02
CA LYS A 2 -4.10 9.43 -2.45
C LYS A 2 -5.11 9.74 -3.55
N VAL A 3 -6.38 9.38 -3.37
CA VAL A 3 -7.43 9.62 -4.39
C VAL A 3 -7.58 11.10 -4.72
N ASP A 4 -7.47 12.00 -3.72
CA ASP A 4 -7.57 13.44 -3.96
C ASP A 4 -6.48 13.95 -4.91
N GLN A 5 -5.25 13.42 -4.78
CA GLN A 5 -4.17 13.77 -5.70
C GLN A 5 -4.44 13.32 -7.13
N VAL A 6 -5.21 12.23 -7.31
CA VAL A 6 -5.64 11.80 -8.64
C VAL A 6 -6.69 12.76 -9.17
N LEU A 7 -7.67 13.14 -8.34
CA LEU A 7 -8.73 14.09 -8.71
C LEU A 7 -8.16 15.44 -9.17
N ASP A 8 -7.18 15.96 -8.43
CA ASP A 8 -6.48 17.20 -8.77
C ASP A 8 -5.77 17.09 -10.13
N ALA A 9 -5.24 15.91 -10.47
CA ALA A 9 -4.52 15.68 -11.72
C ALA A 9 -5.45 15.46 -12.94
N VAL A 10 -6.62 14.86 -12.74
CA VAL A 10 -7.53 14.49 -13.85
C VAL A 10 -8.68 15.48 -14.08
N GLY A 11 -8.97 16.36 -13.13
CA GLY A 11 -9.96 17.43 -13.29
C GLY A 11 -11.41 16.94 -13.43
N ILE A 12 -11.76 15.78 -12.87
CA ILE A 12 -13.14 15.25 -12.84
C ILE A 12 -13.64 15.08 -11.40
N SER A 13 -14.96 15.00 -11.24
CA SER A 13 -15.55 14.75 -9.93
C SER A 13 -15.20 13.35 -9.41
N ARG A 14 -15.17 13.22 -8.08
CA ARG A 14 -14.94 11.95 -7.38
C ARG A 14 -15.86 10.83 -7.86
N SER A 15 -17.17 11.11 -7.92
CA SER A 15 -18.15 10.12 -8.35
C SER A 15 -17.93 9.66 -9.80
N ASN A 16 -17.50 10.57 -10.69
CA ASN A 16 -17.18 10.23 -12.07
C ASN A 16 -15.93 9.32 -12.14
N LEU A 17 -14.87 9.68 -11.41
CA LEU A 17 -13.66 8.86 -11.32
C LEU A 17 -13.96 7.47 -10.74
N GLU A 18 -14.65 7.39 -9.61
CA GLU A 18 -14.95 6.13 -8.95
C GLU A 18 -15.83 5.22 -9.82
N LYS A 19 -16.85 5.78 -10.48
CA LYS A 19 -17.71 5.04 -11.40
C LYS A 19 -16.91 4.48 -12.57
N ARG A 20 -16.22 5.36 -13.33
CA ARG A 20 -15.48 4.94 -14.53
C ARG A 20 -14.35 3.98 -14.20
N PHE A 21 -13.61 4.22 -13.13
CA PHE A 21 -12.53 3.33 -12.72
C PHE A 21 -13.07 1.94 -12.37
N LYS A 22 -14.21 1.86 -11.67
CA LYS A 22 -14.85 0.58 -11.34
C LYS A 22 -15.39 -0.14 -12.57
N GLU A 23 -15.97 0.58 -13.53
CA GLU A 23 -16.47 0.03 -14.79
C GLU A 23 -15.35 -0.55 -15.67
N GLU A 24 -14.20 0.13 -15.74
CA GLU A 24 -13.07 -0.28 -16.60
C GLU A 24 -12.13 -1.30 -15.93
N VAL A 25 -11.85 -1.14 -14.63
CA VAL A 25 -10.84 -1.93 -13.91
C VAL A 25 -11.47 -3.04 -13.06
N GLY A 26 -12.77 -2.95 -12.78
CA GLY A 26 -13.46 -3.92 -11.91
C GLY A 26 -13.24 -3.72 -10.42
N GLU A 27 -12.42 -2.75 -9.99
CA GLU A 27 -12.14 -2.39 -8.59
C GLU A 27 -12.28 -0.89 -8.33
N THR A 28 -12.31 -0.48 -7.05
CA THR A 28 -12.30 0.96 -6.75
C THR A 28 -10.88 1.51 -6.84
N ILE A 29 -10.72 2.77 -7.25
CA ILE A 29 -9.40 3.40 -7.29
C ILE A 29 -8.71 3.42 -5.92
N HIS A 30 -9.50 3.53 -4.85
CA HIS A 30 -8.98 3.44 -3.48
C HIS A 30 -8.37 2.06 -3.21
N ALA A 31 -9.05 0.98 -3.59
CA ALA A 31 -8.55 -0.38 -3.41
C ALA A 31 -7.24 -0.60 -4.18
N MET A 32 -7.20 -0.17 -5.44
CA MET A 32 -6.00 -0.25 -6.28
C MET A 32 -4.81 0.49 -5.64
N ILE A 33 -5.00 1.77 -5.27
CA ILE A 33 -3.93 2.56 -4.63
C ILE A 33 -3.45 1.90 -3.34
N HIS A 34 -4.37 1.30 -2.58
CA HIS A 34 -4.02 0.60 -1.34
C HIS A 34 -3.21 -0.67 -1.61
N ALA A 35 -3.59 -1.46 -2.61
CA ALA A 35 -2.87 -2.67 -3.03
C ALA A 35 -1.44 -2.34 -3.49
N GLU A 36 -1.27 -1.31 -4.32
CA GLU A 36 0.06 -0.86 -4.78
C GLU A 36 0.97 -0.41 -3.62
N LYS A 37 0.40 0.29 -2.63
CA LYS A 37 1.15 0.69 -1.42
C LYS A 37 1.61 -0.51 -0.60
N LEU A 38 0.74 -1.51 -0.44
CA LEU A 38 1.05 -2.74 0.29
C LEU A 38 2.12 -3.55 -0.45
N GLU A 39 2.00 -3.68 -1.77
CA GLU A 39 2.96 -4.42 -2.58
C GLU A 39 4.34 -3.76 -2.58
N LYS A 40 4.39 -2.44 -2.66
CA LYS A 40 5.63 -1.67 -2.48
C LYS A 40 6.22 -1.90 -1.08
N ALA A 41 5.40 -1.87 -0.03
CA ALA A 41 5.87 -2.12 1.33
C ALA A 41 6.45 -3.53 1.47
N ARG A 42 5.76 -4.55 0.92
CA ARG A 42 6.21 -5.94 0.86
C ARG A 42 7.57 -6.07 0.18
N SER A 43 7.73 -5.43 -0.97
CA SER A 43 9.00 -5.41 -1.72
C SER A 43 10.12 -4.76 -0.93
N LEU A 44 9.87 -3.63 -0.26
CA LEU A 44 10.87 -2.94 0.57
C LEU A 44 11.25 -3.72 1.82
N LEU A 45 10.32 -4.47 2.41
CA LEU A 45 10.59 -5.28 3.60
C LEU A 45 11.65 -6.35 3.35
N ILE A 46 11.73 -6.88 2.12
CA ILE A 46 12.65 -7.96 1.74
C ILE A 46 13.90 -7.47 0.99
N SER A 47 13.82 -6.34 0.28
CA SER A 47 14.92 -5.85 -0.56
C SER A 47 15.79 -4.77 0.10
N THR A 48 15.45 -4.34 1.31
CA THR A 48 16.16 -3.25 2.00
C THR A 48 16.33 -3.52 3.49
N THR A 49 17.31 -2.83 4.10
CA THR A 49 17.54 -2.82 5.55
C THR A 49 16.85 -1.65 6.25
N LEU A 50 15.97 -0.92 5.56
CA LEU A 50 15.22 0.21 6.12
C LEU A 50 14.38 -0.25 7.32
N SER A 51 14.23 0.59 8.33
CA SER A 51 13.32 0.29 9.43
C SER A 51 11.88 0.17 8.93
N ILE A 52 11.07 -0.63 9.63
CA ILE A 52 9.64 -0.79 9.31
C ILE A 52 8.91 0.57 9.39
N ASN A 53 9.37 1.47 10.26
CA ASN A 53 8.86 2.84 10.34
C ASN A 53 9.17 3.66 9.08
N GLU A 54 10.39 3.62 8.57
CA GLU A 54 10.76 4.29 7.32
C GLU A 54 9.92 3.77 6.13
N ILE A 55 9.77 2.44 6.02
CA ILE A 55 8.94 1.83 4.97
C ILE A 55 7.49 2.29 5.08
N SER A 56 6.93 2.34 6.29
CA SER A 56 5.58 2.83 6.54
C SER A 56 5.40 4.28 6.04
N GLN A 57 6.35 5.16 6.34
CA GLN A 57 6.33 6.55 5.87
C GLN A 57 6.50 6.66 4.34
N MET A 58 7.43 5.90 3.76
CA MET A 58 7.69 5.89 2.31
C MET A 58 6.49 5.38 1.48
N CYS A 59 5.70 4.46 2.04
CA CYS A 59 4.46 3.99 1.41
C CYS A 59 3.25 4.91 1.71
N GLY A 60 3.43 5.95 2.53
CA GLY A 60 2.43 6.97 2.81
C GLY A 60 1.29 6.45 3.69
N TYR A 61 1.63 5.67 4.72
CA TYR A 61 0.70 5.31 5.79
C TYR A 61 0.73 6.37 6.91
N PRO A 62 -0.44 6.75 7.45
CA PRO A 62 -0.55 7.82 8.45
C PRO A 62 0.11 7.50 9.79
N SER A 63 0.31 6.22 10.10
CA SER A 63 1.01 5.79 11.31
C SER A 63 1.57 4.38 11.14
N LEU A 64 2.56 4.05 11.95
CA LEU A 64 3.12 2.70 12.03
C LEU A 64 2.06 1.68 12.44
N GLN A 65 1.22 2.02 13.43
CA GLN A 65 0.16 1.15 13.93
C GLN A 65 -0.86 0.84 12.83
N TYR A 66 -1.29 1.85 12.07
CA TYR A 66 -2.21 1.64 10.96
C TYR A 66 -1.57 0.76 9.88
N PHE A 67 -0.28 0.99 9.55
CA PHE A 67 0.46 0.15 8.62
C PHE A 67 0.49 -1.32 9.07
N TYR A 68 0.81 -1.59 10.34
CA TYR A 68 0.76 -2.95 10.89
C TYR A 68 -0.62 -3.58 10.76
N SER A 69 -1.69 -2.84 11.09
CA SER A 69 -3.06 -3.35 11.00
C SER A 69 -3.46 -3.71 9.57
N VAL A 70 -3.19 -2.83 8.59
CA VAL A 70 -3.57 -3.08 7.20
C VAL A 70 -2.70 -4.15 6.54
N PHE A 71 -1.40 -4.19 6.86
CA PHE A 71 -0.50 -5.21 6.33
C PHE A 71 -0.89 -6.60 6.86
N LYS A 72 -1.15 -6.72 8.16
CA LYS A 72 -1.62 -7.98 8.76
C LYS A 72 -2.96 -8.41 8.18
N LYS A 73 -3.89 -7.48 7.96
CA LYS A 73 -5.17 -7.79 7.32
C LYS A 73 -5.00 -8.30 5.88
N ALA A 74 -4.03 -7.78 5.14
CA ALA A 74 -3.82 -8.13 3.74
C ALA A 74 -3.03 -9.42 3.54
N TYR A 75 -2.04 -9.70 4.38
CA TYR A 75 -1.10 -10.81 4.20
C TYR A 75 -1.10 -11.84 5.33
N ASP A 76 -2.00 -11.69 6.31
CA ASP A 76 -2.13 -12.56 7.49
C ASP A 76 -0.86 -12.70 8.35
N THR A 77 0.05 -11.73 8.24
CA THR A 77 1.33 -11.68 8.98
C THR A 77 1.73 -10.24 9.24
N THR A 78 2.50 -9.98 10.30
CA THR A 78 3.00 -8.62 10.55
C THR A 78 4.15 -8.26 9.61
N PRO A 79 4.40 -6.96 9.33
CA PRO A 79 5.57 -6.53 8.57
C PRO A 79 6.90 -7.08 9.10
N LYS A 80 7.02 -7.22 10.42
CA LYS A 80 8.22 -7.74 11.07
C LYS A 80 8.40 -9.23 10.78
N GLU A 81 7.37 -10.04 11.09
CA GLU A 81 7.39 -11.48 10.81
C GLU A 81 7.64 -11.75 9.32
N TYR A 82 7.00 -10.97 8.43
CA TYR A 82 7.21 -11.07 6.99
C TYR A 82 8.67 -10.84 6.61
N ARG A 83 9.32 -9.81 7.16
CA ARG A 83 10.75 -9.58 6.94
C ARG A 83 11.58 -10.72 7.48
N ASP A 84 11.36 -11.12 8.73
CA ASP A 84 12.19 -12.11 9.41
C ASP A 84 12.19 -13.44 8.61
N VAL A 85 11.02 -13.90 8.18
CA VAL A 85 10.86 -15.12 7.36
C VAL A 85 11.54 -15.02 5.98
N ASN A 86 11.50 -13.86 5.34
CA ASN A 86 12.02 -13.70 3.98
C ASN A 86 13.49 -13.24 3.94
N SER A 87 14.03 -12.77 5.07
CA SER A 87 15.45 -12.36 5.17
C SER A 87 16.37 -13.58 5.26
N GLU A 88 15.88 -14.70 5.81
CA GLU A 88 16.63 -15.98 5.85
C GLU A 88 16.75 -16.66 4.48
N VAL A 89 15.90 -16.30 3.52
CA VAL A 89 15.89 -16.89 2.16
C VAL A 89 16.90 -16.20 1.22
N MET A 90 17.49 -15.07 1.63
CA MET A 90 18.50 -14.34 0.83
C MET A 90 19.95 -14.52 1.32
N LEU A 91 20.19 -15.42 2.29
CA LEU A 91 21.53 -15.88 2.71
C LEU A 91 21.74 -17.34 2.27
#